data_AF-A0A956LH68-F1
#
_entry.id   AF-A0A956LH68-F1
#
_cell.length_a   1.000
_cell.length_b   1.000
_cell.length_c   1.000
_cell.angle_alpha   90.00
_cell.angle_beta   90.00
_cell.angle_gamma   90.00
#
_symmetry.space_group_name_H-M   'P 1'
#
loop_
_entity.id
_entity.type
_entity.pdbx_description
1 polymer ?
#
loop_
_entity_poly.entity_id
_entity_poly.type
_entity_poly.pdbx_seq_one_letter_code
_entity_poly.pdbx_strand_id
1 'polypeptide(L)'
;MRGNNVSGDVSWVRAGSRPLVLLHGFLGTRGTMQPLTRRFRADGRAVFSYHVGTFQLESMVKSAEVLRDRLEQIVTDLEVDRVDVVGFSMGGLVAMHTLKFLQGDRYIRRLVTLGSPFRGTWLAAAGVATIGLISPSVWQVMPHSPFLNRLRTAPMPAGVRVRQIHARHDALCPAPGPLDGVDPERDYIMLPGGHSTLVVARHVYPRIREFIDAEELTIVRGGATGARDDDAFEQRDSA
;
A
#
# COMPACT_ATOMS: atom_id res chain seq x y z
N MET A 1 5.63 -23.00 4.36
CA MET A 1 4.20 -22.65 4.20
C MET A 1 3.79 -22.75 2.73
N ARG A 2 3.06 -23.82 2.38
CA ARG A 2 2.25 -23.92 1.15
C ARG A 2 0.83 -23.48 1.52
N GLY A 3 0.16 -22.72 0.67
CA GLY A 3 -1.24 -22.33 0.86
C GLY A 3 -1.47 -21.04 1.67
N ASN A 4 -2.71 -20.55 1.62
CA ASN A 4 -3.20 -19.34 2.30
C ASN A 4 -3.46 -19.53 3.81
N ASN A 5 -2.85 -20.52 4.48
CA ASN A 5 -3.12 -20.78 5.89
C ASN A 5 -2.13 -20.06 6.81
N VAL A 6 -2.67 -19.47 7.87
CA VAL A 6 -2.01 -18.67 8.91
C VAL A 6 -1.62 -19.55 10.11
N SER A 7 -1.42 -20.85 9.92
CA SER A 7 -1.33 -21.82 11.02
C SER A 7 0.09 -22.32 11.31
N GLY A 8 1.11 -21.47 11.18
CA GLY A 8 2.51 -21.87 11.44
C GLY A 8 3.09 -21.16 12.65
N ASP A 9 4.15 -21.73 13.22
CA ASP A 9 4.98 -21.11 14.26
C ASP A 9 5.43 -19.70 13.82
N VAL A 10 5.01 -18.69 14.59
CA VAL A 10 5.29 -17.25 14.39
C VAL A 10 6.31 -16.71 15.39
N SER A 11 7.00 -17.58 16.14
CA SER A 11 8.05 -17.20 17.11
C SER A 11 9.20 -16.37 16.52
N TRP A 12 9.41 -16.47 15.21
CA TRP A 12 10.41 -15.69 14.46
C TRP A 12 9.94 -14.27 14.09
N VAL A 13 8.69 -13.92 14.34
CA VAL A 13 8.13 -12.61 14.01
C VAL A 13 8.55 -11.59 15.08
N ARG A 14 9.10 -10.45 14.63
CA ARG A 14 9.48 -9.34 15.50
C ARG A 14 8.26 -8.82 16.26
N ALA A 15 8.35 -8.76 17.58
CA ALA A 15 7.31 -8.20 18.44
C ALA A 15 6.94 -6.77 18.00
N GLY A 16 5.63 -6.48 17.97
CA GLY A 16 5.09 -5.19 17.53
C GLY A 16 5.13 -4.94 16.02
N SER A 17 5.68 -5.86 15.21
CA SER A 17 5.60 -5.74 13.75
C SER A 17 4.21 -6.12 13.25
N ARG A 18 3.65 -5.30 12.34
CA ARG A 18 2.36 -5.59 11.72
C ARG A 18 2.53 -6.54 10.55
N PRO A 19 1.58 -7.46 10.31
CA PRO A 19 1.59 -8.30 9.13
C PRO A 19 1.66 -7.49 7.83
N LEU A 20 2.38 -8.03 6.85
CA LEU A 20 2.53 -7.42 5.53
C LEU A 20 1.87 -8.28 4.46
N VAL A 21 0.94 -7.70 3.70
CA VAL A 21 0.30 -8.33 2.54
C VAL A 21 0.96 -7.82 1.25
N LEU A 22 1.42 -8.76 0.42
CA LEU A 22 2.03 -8.49 -0.88
C LEU A 22 1.07 -8.87 -2.01
N LEU A 23 0.84 -7.95 -2.95
CA LEU A 23 -0.04 -8.15 -4.10
C LEU A 23 0.78 -8.06 -5.40
N HIS A 24 0.69 -9.09 -6.22
CA HIS A 24 1.35 -9.13 -7.53
C HIS A 24 0.56 -8.33 -8.60
N GLY A 25 1.20 -8.14 -9.75
CA GLY A 25 0.61 -7.52 -10.93
C GLY A 25 0.00 -8.53 -11.92
N PHE A 26 -0.49 -7.99 -13.04
CA PHE A 26 -1.16 -8.72 -14.12
C PHE A 26 -0.31 -9.86 -14.68
N LEU A 27 -0.92 -11.04 -14.91
CA LEU A 27 -0.25 -12.29 -15.26
C LEU A 27 0.85 -12.76 -14.28
N GLY A 28 1.05 -12.05 -13.17
CA GLY A 28 2.00 -12.41 -12.13
C GLY A 28 1.50 -13.57 -11.28
N THR A 29 2.45 -14.25 -10.64
CA THR A 29 2.19 -15.17 -9.54
C THR A 29 2.80 -14.62 -8.25
N ARG A 30 2.58 -15.31 -7.12
CA ARG A 30 3.32 -15.06 -5.86
C ARG A 30 4.84 -15.05 -6.06
N GLY A 31 5.34 -15.80 -7.05
CA GLY A 31 6.77 -15.85 -7.39
C GLY A 31 7.36 -14.49 -7.72
N THR A 32 6.57 -13.60 -8.33
CA THR A 32 6.98 -12.22 -8.65
C THR A 32 7.38 -11.47 -7.38
N MET A 33 6.64 -11.67 -6.29
CA MET A 33 6.85 -10.98 -5.02
C MET A 33 7.91 -11.65 -4.13
N GLN A 34 8.40 -12.83 -4.51
CA GLN A 34 9.33 -13.63 -3.69
C GLN A 34 10.59 -12.87 -3.24
N PRO A 35 11.22 -11.99 -4.05
CA PRO A 35 12.35 -11.20 -3.59
C PRO A 35 12.00 -10.30 -2.41
N LEU A 36 10.82 -9.65 -2.41
CA LEU A 36 10.34 -8.85 -1.29
C LEU A 36 9.94 -9.73 -0.11
N THR A 37 9.26 -10.86 -0.36
CA THR A 37 8.89 -11.83 0.67
C THR A 37 10.10 -12.30 1.45
N ARG A 38 11.19 -12.66 0.77
CA ARG A 38 12.44 -13.13 1.41
C ARG A 38 13.07 -12.05 2.28
N ARG A 39 13.15 -10.81 1.77
CA ARG A 39 13.76 -9.69 2.50
C ARG A 39 12.99 -9.33 3.76
N PHE A 40 11.67 -9.17 3.66
CA PHE A 40 10.83 -8.88 4.83
C PHE A 40 10.81 -10.02 5.86
N ARG A 41 10.84 -11.28 5.42
CA ARG A 41 10.97 -12.41 6.34
C ARG A 41 12.33 -12.46 7.03
N ALA A 42 13.41 -12.11 6.32
CA ALA A 42 14.73 -11.99 6.94
C ALA A 42 14.77 -10.88 8.01
N ASP A 43 13.95 -9.83 7.85
CA ASP A 43 13.76 -8.78 8.85
C ASP A 43 12.71 -9.16 9.93
N GLY A 44 12.29 -10.42 10.00
CA GLY A 44 11.38 -10.92 11.01
C GLY A 44 9.92 -10.46 10.86
N ARG A 45 9.45 -10.09 9.66
CA ARG A 45 8.04 -9.74 9.45
C ARG A 45 7.19 -10.94 8.99
N ALA A 46 5.98 -11.05 9.54
CA ALA A 46 4.95 -11.92 9.00
C ALA A 46 4.50 -11.42 7.62
N VAL A 47 4.72 -12.22 6.56
CA VAL A 47 4.41 -11.83 5.17
C VAL A 47 3.45 -12.82 4.51
N PHE A 48 2.35 -12.28 3.99
CA PHE A 48 1.34 -12.95 3.20
C PHE A 48 1.43 -12.51 1.73
N SER A 49 1.95 -13.37 0.85
CA SER A 49 1.87 -13.13 -0.60
C SER A 49 0.54 -13.65 -1.12
N TYR A 50 -0.38 -12.73 -1.45
CA TYR A 50 -1.71 -13.08 -1.89
C TYR A 50 -1.73 -13.35 -3.40
N HIS A 51 -2.57 -14.32 -3.80
CA HIS A 51 -2.80 -14.66 -5.20
C HIS A 51 -4.11 -14.01 -5.64
N VAL A 52 -4.01 -12.91 -6.39
CA VAL A 52 -5.17 -12.13 -6.84
C VAL A 52 -5.78 -12.81 -8.08
N GLY A 53 -6.58 -13.85 -7.85
CA GLY A 53 -7.25 -14.64 -8.91
C GLY A 53 -6.29 -15.32 -9.90
N THR A 54 -6.82 -16.09 -10.87
CA THR A 54 -6.00 -16.71 -11.91
C THR A 54 -5.47 -15.63 -12.85
N PHE A 55 -4.18 -15.29 -12.71
CA PHE A 55 -3.47 -14.29 -13.53
C PHE A 55 -4.05 -12.86 -13.49
N GLN A 56 -4.91 -12.55 -12.52
CA GLN A 56 -5.53 -11.23 -12.36
C GLN A 56 -6.42 -10.82 -13.56
N LEU A 57 -6.98 -11.80 -14.26
CA LEU A 57 -7.82 -11.60 -15.45
C LEU A 57 -9.24 -11.11 -15.13
N GLU A 58 -9.67 -11.24 -13.86
CA GLU A 58 -10.97 -10.79 -13.39
C GLU A 58 -11.00 -9.28 -13.09
N SER A 59 -12.18 -8.67 -13.19
CA SER A 59 -12.43 -7.25 -12.84
C SER A 59 -11.66 -6.80 -11.59
N MET A 60 -11.00 -5.64 -11.69
CA MET A 60 -10.26 -5.07 -10.56
C MET A 60 -11.14 -4.81 -9.34
N VAL A 61 -12.43 -4.55 -9.54
CA VAL A 61 -13.41 -4.37 -8.45
C VAL A 61 -13.60 -5.68 -7.68
N LYS A 62 -13.83 -6.79 -8.40
CA LYS A 62 -13.97 -8.11 -7.78
C LYS A 62 -12.68 -8.54 -7.06
N SER A 63 -11.53 -8.27 -7.68
CA SER A 63 -10.23 -8.48 -7.04
C SER A 63 -10.07 -7.68 -5.74
N ALA A 64 -10.63 -6.47 -5.69
CA ALA A 64 -10.58 -5.59 -4.53
C ALA A 64 -11.53 -6.04 -3.40
N GLU A 65 -12.71 -6.56 -3.75
CA GLU A 65 -13.65 -7.18 -2.80
C GLU A 65 -13.03 -8.40 -2.14
N VAL A 66 -12.45 -9.29 -2.94
CA VAL A 66 -11.74 -10.48 -2.45
C VAL A 66 -10.55 -10.09 -1.56
N LEU A 67 -9.81 -9.03 -1.93
CA LEU A 67 -8.75 -8.51 -1.07
C LEU A 67 -9.31 -8.00 0.26
N ARG A 68 -10.42 -7.25 0.25
CA ARG A 68 -11.06 -6.74 1.47
C ARG A 68 -11.42 -7.88 2.42
N ASP A 69 -12.14 -8.88 1.94
CA ASP A 69 -12.55 -10.04 2.74
C ASP A 69 -11.33 -10.75 3.34
N ARG A 70 -10.24 -10.81 2.57
CA ARG A 70 -9.00 -11.43 3.04
C ARG A 70 -8.28 -10.60 4.11
N LEU A 71 -8.26 -9.28 3.97
CA LEU A 71 -7.67 -8.39 4.97
C LEU A 71 -8.44 -8.48 6.29
N GLU A 72 -9.78 -8.54 6.22
CA GLU A 72 -10.67 -8.75 7.36
C GLU A 72 -10.36 -10.08 8.07
N GLN A 73 -10.23 -11.18 7.33
CA GLN A 73 -9.79 -12.46 7.88
C GLN A 73 -8.42 -12.39 8.58
N ILE A 74 -7.42 -11.78 7.95
CA ILE A 74 -6.06 -11.68 8.53
C ILE A 74 -6.07 -10.87 9.82
N VAL A 75 -6.76 -9.73 9.83
CA VAL A 75 -6.91 -8.87 11.02
C VAL A 75 -7.58 -9.64 12.15
N THR A 76 -8.62 -10.42 11.84
CA THR A 76 -9.39 -11.21 12.81
C THR A 76 -8.56 -12.38 13.35
N ASP A 77 -8.00 -13.22 12.46
CA ASP A 77 -7.25 -14.43 12.81
C ASP A 77 -5.97 -14.11 13.62
N LEU A 78 -5.36 -12.95 13.38
CA LEU A 78 -4.13 -12.52 14.06
C LEU A 78 -4.39 -11.54 15.21
N GLU A 79 -5.64 -11.16 15.46
CA GLU A 79 -6.02 -10.18 16.48
C GLU A 79 -5.21 -8.88 16.38
N VAL A 80 -5.02 -8.36 15.16
CA VAL A 80 -4.30 -7.10 14.90
C VAL A 80 -5.25 -6.05 14.34
N ASP A 81 -5.10 -4.78 14.73
CA ASP A 81 -6.02 -3.72 14.26
C ASP A 81 -6.03 -3.58 12.73
N ARG A 82 -4.83 -3.55 12.11
CA ARG A 82 -4.62 -3.31 10.68
C ARG A 82 -3.32 -3.92 10.20
N VAL A 83 -3.23 -4.23 8.91
CA VAL A 83 -2.03 -4.72 8.24
C VAL A 83 -1.37 -3.65 7.36
N ASP A 84 -0.15 -3.92 6.95
CA ASP A 84 0.54 -3.16 5.90
C ASP A 84 0.35 -3.84 4.54
N VAL A 85 0.30 -3.06 3.45
CA VAL A 85 0.10 -3.58 2.09
C VAL A 85 1.14 -3.03 1.14
N VAL A 86 1.72 -3.90 0.30
CA VAL A 86 2.55 -3.51 -0.85
C VAL A 86 1.94 -4.10 -2.11
N GLY A 87 1.52 -3.23 -3.03
CA GLY A 87 0.96 -3.63 -4.31
C GLY A 87 1.88 -3.31 -5.47
N PHE A 88 2.25 -4.32 -6.25
CA PHE A 88 3.03 -4.14 -7.48
C PHE A 88 2.12 -4.03 -8.70
N SER A 89 2.38 -3.04 -9.56
CA SER A 89 1.66 -2.83 -10.81
C SER A 89 0.14 -2.79 -10.57
N MET A 90 -0.62 -3.66 -11.23
CA MET A 90 -2.07 -3.78 -11.04
C MET A 90 -2.49 -4.15 -9.60
N GLY A 91 -1.65 -4.86 -8.84
CA GLY A 91 -1.89 -5.14 -7.42
C GLY A 91 -2.00 -3.86 -6.58
N GLY A 92 -1.29 -2.79 -6.96
CA GLY A 92 -1.43 -1.49 -6.30
C GLY A 92 -2.71 -0.75 -6.68
N LEU A 93 -3.26 -0.97 -7.88
CA LEU A 93 -4.60 -0.46 -8.25
C LEU A 93 -5.70 -1.15 -7.44
N VAL A 94 -5.60 -2.48 -7.29
CA VAL A 94 -6.53 -3.27 -6.47
C VAL A 94 -6.48 -2.80 -5.02
N ALA A 95 -5.27 -2.67 -4.43
CA ALA A 95 -5.12 -2.18 -3.07
C ALA A 95 -5.66 -0.77 -2.86
N MET A 96 -5.38 0.14 -3.80
CA MET A 96 -5.89 1.51 -3.75
C MET A 96 -7.41 1.54 -3.87
N HIS A 97 -8.00 0.67 -4.69
CA HIS A 97 -9.44 0.58 -4.84
C HIS A 97 -10.10 0.05 -3.55
N THR A 98 -9.55 -1.01 -2.96
CA THR A 98 -9.99 -1.51 -1.65
C THR A 98 -9.92 -0.40 -0.59
N LEU A 99 -8.82 0.34 -0.54
CA LEU A 99 -8.65 1.45 0.39
C LEU A 99 -9.72 2.54 0.22
N LYS A 100 -9.93 3.04 -1.01
CA LYS A 100 -10.79 4.20 -1.25
C LYS A 100 -12.29 3.90 -1.31
N PHE A 101 -12.68 2.68 -1.72
CA PHE A 101 -14.09 2.38 -2.02
C PHE A 101 -14.71 1.28 -1.18
N LEU A 102 -13.91 0.46 -0.50
CA LEU A 102 -14.38 -0.73 0.23
C LEU A 102 -14.06 -0.67 1.72
N GLN A 103 -14.00 0.55 2.28
CA GLN A 103 -13.67 0.80 3.69
C GLN A 103 -12.34 0.13 4.10
N GLY A 104 -11.39 0.03 3.17
CA GLY A 104 -10.13 -0.64 3.40
C GLY A 104 -9.27 0.04 4.45
N ASP A 105 -9.54 1.29 4.81
CA ASP A 105 -8.90 2.03 5.90
C ASP A 105 -9.11 1.39 7.29
N ARG A 106 -10.14 0.55 7.43
CA ARG A 106 -10.37 -0.30 8.61
C ARG A 106 -9.35 -1.42 8.75
N TYR A 107 -8.73 -1.84 7.65
CA TYR A 107 -7.83 -3.00 7.62
C TYR A 107 -6.41 -2.66 7.16
N ILE A 108 -6.21 -1.54 6.46
CA ILE A 108 -4.94 -1.12 5.88
C ILE A 108 -4.41 0.06 6.69
N ARG A 109 -3.27 -0.13 7.34
CA ARG A 109 -2.55 0.95 8.04
C ARG A 109 -1.72 1.78 7.07
N ARG A 110 -0.95 1.10 6.22
CA ARG A 110 -0.03 1.70 5.25
C ARG A 110 -0.09 0.97 3.93
N LEU A 111 -0.06 1.74 2.85
CA LEU A 111 -0.05 1.22 1.49
C LEU A 111 1.17 1.73 0.73
N VAL A 112 1.98 0.82 0.21
CA VAL A 112 3.02 1.13 -0.78
C VAL A 112 2.57 0.60 -2.14
N THR A 113 2.65 1.44 -3.16
CA THR A 113 2.41 1.03 -4.55
C THR A 113 3.69 1.11 -5.35
N LEU A 114 3.96 0.09 -6.15
CA LEU A 114 5.17 -0.07 -6.94
C LEU A 114 4.80 -0.06 -8.42
N GLY A 115 5.07 1.03 -9.14
CA GLY A 115 4.88 1.11 -10.58
C GLY A 115 3.42 0.94 -11.02
N SER A 116 2.46 1.33 -10.16
CA SER A 116 1.04 1.16 -10.47
C SER A 116 0.56 2.20 -11.51
N PRO A 117 -0.10 1.78 -12.60
CA PRO A 117 -0.47 2.68 -13.70
C PRO A 117 -1.74 3.48 -13.38
N PHE A 118 -1.67 4.44 -12.46
CA PHE A 118 -2.83 5.26 -12.04
C PHE A 118 -3.37 6.19 -13.14
N ARG A 119 -2.60 6.45 -14.20
CA ARG A 119 -3.05 7.14 -15.43
C ARG A 119 -3.29 6.18 -16.60
N GLY A 120 -3.23 4.89 -16.33
CA GLY A 120 -3.31 3.83 -17.32
C GLY A 120 -1.97 3.59 -18.01
N THR A 121 -1.95 2.58 -18.85
CA THR A 121 -0.81 2.25 -19.71
C THR A 121 -1.27 2.04 -21.14
N TRP A 122 -0.63 2.70 -22.09
CA TRP A 122 -0.89 2.46 -23.51
C TRP A 122 -0.47 1.06 -23.95
N LEU A 123 0.41 0.39 -23.21
CA LEU A 123 0.71 -1.03 -23.47
C LEU A 123 -0.46 -1.95 -23.10
N ALA A 124 -1.42 -1.50 -22.30
CA ALA A 124 -2.68 -2.23 -22.15
C ALA A 124 -3.42 -2.34 -23.49
N ALA A 125 -3.23 -1.42 -24.44
CA ALA A 125 -3.82 -1.51 -25.78
C ALA A 125 -3.34 -2.77 -26.55
N ALA A 126 -2.07 -3.17 -26.37
CA ALA A 126 -1.55 -4.42 -26.92
C ALA A 126 -2.15 -5.65 -26.21
N GLY A 127 -2.39 -5.55 -24.89
CA GLY A 127 -3.15 -6.53 -24.11
C GLY A 127 -4.63 -6.60 -24.54
N VAL A 128 -5.26 -5.47 -24.88
CA VAL A 128 -6.66 -5.40 -25.35
C VAL A 128 -6.78 -6.20 -26.65
N ALA A 129 -5.83 -6.01 -27.57
CA ALA A 129 -5.81 -6.68 -28.86
C ALA A 129 -5.61 -8.20 -28.77
N THR A 130 -5.05 -8.72 -27.66
CA THR A 130 -4.69 -10.15 -27.52
C THR A 130 -5.60 -10.91 -26.56
N ILE A 131 -5.98 -10.30 -25.43
CA ILE A 131 -6.78 -10.94 -24.36
C ILE A 131 -7.90 -10.02 -23.83
N GLY A 132 -8.10 -8.85 -24.43
CA GLY A 132 -9.13 -7.89 -24.02
C GLY A 132 -10.57 -8.40 -24.14
N LEU A 133 -10.80 -9.43 -24.96
CA LEU A 133 -12.10 -10.11 -25.03
C LEU A 133 -12.36 -11.03 -23.81
N ILE A 134 -11.31 -11.42 -23.07
CA ILE A 134 -11.37 -12.41 -22.00
C ILE A 134 -11.09 -11.79 -20.62
N SER A 135 -10.52 -10.57 -20.57
CA SER A 135 -10.17 -9.90 -19.31
C SER A 135 -10.67 -8.45 -19.25
N PRO A 136 -11.74 -8.16 -18.49
CA PRO A 136 -12.19 -6.79 -18.20
C PRO A 136 -11.12 -5.90 -17.58
N SER A 137 -10.15 -6.47 -16.86
CA SER A 137 -9.05 -5.76 -16.20
C SER A 137 -8.22 -4.95 -17.18
N VAL A 138 -8.04 -5.47 -18.40
CA VAL A 138 -7.26 -4.82 -19.45
C VAL A 138 -7.92 -3.52 -19.92
N TRP A 139 -9.25 -3.51 -20.06
CA TRP A 139 -10.02 -2.30 -20.36
C TRP A 139 -9.99 -1.28 -19.22
N GLN A 140 -10.01 -1.76 -17.97
CA GLN A 140 -10.00 -0.88 -16.81
C GLN A 140 -8.63 -0.20 -16.57
N VAL A 141 -7.52 -0.72 -17.12
CA VAL A 141 -6.19 -0.07 -17.06
C VAL A 141 -5.82 0.73 -18.32
N MET A 142 -6.74 0.82 -19.30
CA MET A 142 -6.57 1.74 -20.43
C MET A 142 -6.56 3.19 -19.95
N PRO A 143 -5.74 4.07 -20.55
CA PRO A 143 -5.77 5.49 -20.25
C PRO A 143 -7.19 6.06 -20.34
N HIS A 144 -7.54 6.95 -19.40
CA HIS A 144 -8.86 7.59 -19.28
C HIS A 144 -10.04 6.65 -18.98
N SER A 145 -9.79 5.41 -18.54
CA SER A 145 -10.88 4.52 -18.14
C SER A 145 -11.70 5.13 -16.98
N PRO A 146 -13.03 4.88 -16.93
CA PRO A 146 -13.86 5.32 -15.80
C PRO A 146 -13.39 4.78 -14.45
N PHE A 147 -12.74 3.61 -14.44
CA PHE A 147 -12.14 3.06 -13.24
C PHE A 147 -10.99 3.93 -12.71
N LEU A 148 -10.01 4.25 -13.56
CA LEU A 148 -8.83 5.03 -13.16
C LEU A 148 -9.18 6.47 -12.82
N ASN A 149 -10.11 7.08 -13.58
CA ASN A 149 -10.59 8.42 -13.27
C ASN A 149 -11.20 8.47 -11.87
N ARG A 150 -12.14 7.56 -11.55
CA ARG A 150 -12.73 7.48 -10.21
C ARG A 150 -11.68 7.21 -9.13
N LEU A 151 -10.77 6.28 -9.35
CA LEU A 151 -9.72 5.92 -8.40
C LEU A 151 -8.80 7.11 -8.08
N ARG A 152 -8.45 7.91 -9.09
CA ARG A 152 -7.57 9.06 -8.95
C ARG A 152 -8.24 10.21 -8.22
N THR A 153 -9.51 10.50 -8.54
CA THR A 153 -10.22 11.66 -7.99
C THR A 153 -10.90 11.42 -6.65
N ALA A 154 -11.14 10.15 -6.26
CA ALA A 154 -11.68 9.85 -4.95
C ALA A 154 -10.68 10.27 -3.84
N PRO A 155 -11.16 10.85 -2.73
CA PRO A 155 -10.29 11.31 -1.65
C PRO A 155 -9.58 10.13 -0.98
N MET A 156 -8.41 10.40 -0.39
CA MET A 156 -7.75 9.42 0.46
C MET A 156 -8.45 9.35 1.83
N PRO A 157 -8.75 8.15 2.37
CA PRO A 157 -9.28 8.04 3.73
C PRO A 157 -8.33 8.65 4.76
N ALA A 158 -8.89 9.31 5.77
CA ALA A 158 -8.10 9.90 6.85
C ALA A 158 -7.36 8.84 7.66
N GLY A 159 -6.15 9.16 8.12
CA GLY A 159 -5.38 8.28 9.01
C GLY A 159 -4.68 7.09 8.32
N VAL A 160 -4.74 6.97 6.99
CA VAL A 160 -3.95 6.00 6.22
C VAL A 160 -2.84 6.72 5.46
N ARG A 161 -1.61 6.21 5.56
CA ARG A 161 -0.48 6.72 4.78
C ARG A 161 -0.26 5.90 3.52
N VAL A 162 -0.02 6.59 2.41
CA VAL A 162 0.27 5.99 1.11
C VAL A 162 1.61 6.46 0.59
N ARG A 163 2.41 5.53 0.05
CA ARG A 163 3.64 5.82 -0.70
C ARG A 163 3.57 5.24 -2.10
N GLN A 164 3.96 6.03 -3.09
CA GLN A 164 4.07 5.63 -4.48
C GLN A 164 5.55 5.57 -4.86
N ILE A 165 6.00 4.43 -5.38
CA ILE A 165 7.37 4.25 -5.86
C ILE A 165 7.30 3.84 -7.33
N HIS A 166 7.95 4.60 -8.20
CA HIS A 166 7.97 4.39 -9.64
C HIS A 166 9.41 4.28 -10.15
N ALA A 167 9.59 3.59 -11.28
CA ALA A 167 10.88 3.47 -11.92
C ALA A 167 11.03 4.54 -13.01
N ARG A 168 12.19 5.20 -13.09
CA ARG A 168 12.45 6.30 -14.05
C ARG A 168 12.33 5.87 -15.52
N HIS A 169 12.63 4.61 -15.82
CA HIS A 169 12.58 4.05 -17.18
C HIS A 169 11.50 2.96 -17.29
N ASP A 170 10.38 3.14 -16.57
CA ASP A 170 9.24 2.24 -16.65
C ASP A 170 8.44 2.48 -17.94
N ALA A 171 8.81 1.76 -19.00
CA ALA A 171 8.08 1.78 -20.27
C ALA A 171 6.68 1.11 -20.18
N LEU A 172 6.44 0.27 -19.17
CA LEU A 172 5.14 -0.39 -18.99
C LEU A 172 4.16 0.54 -18.31
N CYS A 173 4.57 1.22 -17.24
CA CYS A 173 3.73 2.06 -16.41
C CYS A 173 4.40 3.42 -16.20
N PRO A 174 4.26 4.35 -17.16
CA PRO A 174 4.80 5.70 -17.03
C PRO A 174 4.34 6.37 -15.73
N ALA A 175 5.24 7.12 -15.11
CA ALA A 175 5.00 7.74 -13.81
C ALA A 175 3.76 8.66 -13.85
N PRO A 176 2.73 8.41 -13.02
CA PRO A 176 1.44 9.10 -13.13
C PRO A 176 1.41 10.49 -12.47
N GLY A 177 2.51 10.96 -11.89
CA GLY A 177 2.49 11.99 -10.86
C GLY A 177 1.93 11.48 -9.51
N PRO A 178 2.08 12.25 -8.43
CA PRO A 178 1.50 11.92 -7.13
C PRO A 178 -0.02 11.92 -7.20
N LEU A 179 -0.65 10.97 -6.51
CA LEU A 179 -2.09 11.02 -6.25
C LEU A 179 -2.39 12.04 -5.16
N ASP A 180 -3.59 12.63 -5.20
CA ASP A 180 -4.06 13.49 -4.11
C ASP A 180 -4.03 12.73 -2.77
N GLY A 181 -3.44 13.35 -1.75
CA GLY A 181 -3.19 12.75 -0.44
C GLY A 181 -1.85 12.00 -0.31
N VAL A 182 -1.05 11.91 -1.38
CA VAL A 182 0.35 11.44 -1.32
C VAL A 182 1.27 12.65 -1.25
N ASP A 183 2.14 12.69 -0.23
CA ASP A 183 3.15 13.74 -0.10
C ASP A 183 4.14 13.67 -1.27
N PRO A 184 4.21 14.70 -2.14
CA PRO A 184 5.03 14.68 -3.34
C PRO A 184 6.53 14.67 -3.06
N GLU A 185 6.97 15.14 -1.89
CA GLU A 185 8.39 15.22 -1.52
C GLU A 185 8.84 13.96 -0.78
N ARG A 186 7.97 13.39 0.07
CA ARG A 186 8.34 12.30 0.97
C ARG A 186 7.86 10.94 0.51
N ASP A 187 6.70 10.88 -0.12
CA ASP A 187 5.97 9.64 -0.38
C ASP A 187 5.68 9.41 -1.88
N TYR A 188 6.16 10.28 -2.78
CA TYR A 188 6.23 10.05 -4.22
C TYR A 188 7.69 9.89 -4.68
N ILE A 189 8.13 8.65 -4.91
CA ILE A 189 9.55 8.32 -5.10
C ILE A 189 9.83 7.80 -6.52
N MET A 190 10.80 8.41 -7.20
CA MET A 190 11.31 7.97 -8.50
C MET A 190 12.69 7.30 -8.37
N LEU A 191 12.76 5.99 -8.60
CA LEU A 191 13.99 5.19 -8.49
C LEU A 191 14.57 4.80 -9.87
N PRO A 192 15.90 4.56 -9.96
CA PRO A 192 16.50 4.03 -11.19
C PRO A 192 15.96 2.63 -11.55
N GLY A 193 15.80 2.38 -12.86
CA GLY A 193 15.43 1.08 -13.43
C GLY A 193 14.12 1.09 -14.23
N GLY A 194 13.64 -0.10 -14.57
CA GLY A 194 12.37 -0.34 -15.26
C GLY A 194 11.33 -1.02 -14.36
N HIS A 195 10.20 -1.44 -14.92
CA HIS A 195 9.05 -1.95 -14.15
C HIS A 195 9.41 -3.08 -13.16
N SER A 196 10.09 -4.12 -13.63
CA SER A 196 10.46 -5.28 -12.82
C SER A 196 11.51 -4.95 -11.75
N THR A 197 12.32 -3.91 -11.97
CA THR A 197 13.34 -3.44 -11.01
C THR A 197 12.73 -3.14 -9.65
N LEU A 198 11.49 -2.64 -9.63
CA LEU A 198 10.77 -2.25 -8.40
C LEU A 198 10.54 -3.40 -7.42
N VAL A 199 10.60 -4.66 -7.88
CA VAL A 199 10.42 -5.82 -7.00
C VAL A 199 11.75 -6.55 -6.75
N VAL A 200 12.64 -6.58 -7.74
CA VAL A 200 13.87 -7.38 -7.67
C VAL A 200 15.06 -6.63 -7.08
N ALA A 201 15.19 -5.33 -7.36
CA ALA A 201 16.44 -4.61 -7.09
C ALA A 201 16.60 -4.25 -5.61
N ARG A 202 17.85 -4.33 -5.14
CA ARG A 202 18.18 -4.15 -3.72
C ARG A 202 17.90 -2.73 -3.23
N HIS A 203 18.10 -1.71 -4.06
CA HIS A 203 17.92 -0.30 -3.67
C HIS A 203 16.45 0.09 -3.44
N VAL A 204 15.50 -0.71 -3.91
CA VAL A 204 14.08 -0.43 -3.74
C VAL A 204 13.59 -0.84 -2.35
N TYR A 205 14.09 -1.96 -1.84
CA TYR A 205 13.63 -2.54 -0.58
C TYR A 205 13.72 -1.58 0.63
N PRO A 206 14.84 -0.85 0.88
CA PRO A 206 14.92 0.11 1.98
C PRO A 206 13.83 1.19 1.94
N ARG A 207 13.43 1.64 0.75
CA ARG A 207 12.40 2.69 0.57
C ARG A 207 11.00 2.21 0.91
N ILE A 208 10.74 0.91 0.75
CA ILE A 208 9.51 0.26 1.19
C ILE A 208 9.59 0.07 2.71
N ARG A 209 10.69 -0.53 3.19
CA ARG A 209 10.89 -0.89 4.59
C ARG A 209 10.83 0.33 5.51
N GLU A 210 11.52 1.43 5.19
CA GLU A 210 11.53 2.65 6.02
C GLU A 210 10.12 3.22 6.22
N PHE A 211 9.26 3.19 5.20
CA PHE A 211 7.89 3.67 5.28
C PHE A 211 7.01 2.74 6.11
N ILE A 212 7.20 1.44 5.93
CA ILE A 212 6.44 0.39 6.61
C ILE A 212 6.85 0.27 8.08
N ASP A 213 8.11 0.54 8.42
CA ASP A 213 8.64 0.47 9.78
C ASP A 213 8.57 1.80 10.54
N ALA A 214 8.35 2.95 9.87
CA ALA A 214 8.29 4.25 10.53
C ALA A 214 7.35 4.24 11.75
N GLU A 215 7.71 4.88 12.84
CA GLU A 215 6.79 5.01 13.98
C GLU A 215 5.65 5.96 13.62
N GLU A 216 4.47 5.73 14.18
CA GLU A 216 3.42 6.74 14.12
C GLU A 216 3.86 7.89 15.03
N LEU A 217 4.08 9.07 14.47
CA LEU A 217 4.23 10.27 15.27
C LEU A 217 2.88 10.50 15.96
N THR A 218 2.77 10.05 17.20
CA THR A 218 1.65 10.40 18.07
C THR A 218 1.72 11.90 18.27
N ILE A 219 0.93 12.65 17.51
CA ILE A 219 0.63 14.04 17.87
C ILE A 219 -0.23 13.92 19.13
N VAL A 220 0.41 13.96 20.29
CA VAL A 220 -0.28 14.22 21.55
C VAL A 220 -0.95 15.57 21.34
N ARG A 221 -2.26 15.57 21.11
CA ARG A 221 -3.06 16.79 21.20
C ARG A 221 -2.85 17.31 22.61
N GLY A 222 -2.07 18.37 22.75
CA GLY A 222 -1.79 19.01 24.03
C GLY A 222 -3.10 19.30 24.73
N GLY A 223 -3.37 18.56 25.79
CA GLY A 223 -4.43 18.89 26.73
C GLY A 223 -4.04 20.21 27.38
N ALA A 224 -4.83 21.24 27.11
CA ALA A 224 -4.82 22.45 27.92
C ALA A 224 -5.33 22.09 29.33
N THR A 225 -4.42 21.89 30.25
CA THR A 225 -4.61 22.09 31.69
C THR A 225 -3.71 23.28 32.03
N GLY A 226 -4.21 24.49 32.23
CA GLY A 226 -5.10 24.81 33.34
C GLY A 226 -4.27 25.03 34.60
N ALA A 227 -3.51 26.13 34.65
CA ALA A 227 -3.01 26.71 35.89
C ALA A 227 -3.03 28.24 35.71
N ARG A 228 -4.11 28.84 36.21
CA ARG A 228 -4.10 30.22 36.69
C ARG A 228 -3.38 30.18 38.03
N ASP A 229 -2.33 30.96 38.19
CA ASP A 229 -1.83 31.42 39.48
C ASP A 229 -1.13 32.76 39.22
N ASP A 230 -1.96 33.79 39.04
CA ASP A 230 -1.57 35.19 39.18
C ASP A 230 -2.57 35.79 40.17
N ASP A 231 -2.13 36.02 41.42
CA ASP A 231 -2.45 37.19 42.25
C ASP A 231 -2.17 36.91 43.74
N ALA A 232 -1.05 37.41 44.25
CA ALA A 232 -0.99 38.25 45.46
C ALA A 232 0.48 38.55 45.80
N PHE A 233 0.92 39.74 45.38
CA PHE A 233 2.19 40.36 45.71
C PHE A 233 2.16 40.83 47.18
N GLU A 234 2.96 40.23 48.05
CA GLU A 234 3.25 40.76 49.39
C GLU A 234 4.02 42.08 49.27
N GLN A 235 3.39 43.19 49.65
CA GLN A 235 4.08 44.43 49.96
C GLN A 235 4.76 44.31 51.33
N ARG A 236 6.09 44.23 51.33
CA ARG A 236 6.96 44.66 52.43
C ARG A 236 8.14 45.42 51.82
N ASP A 237 8.14 46.74 51.94
CA ASP A 237 9.24 47.49 52.59
C ASP A 237 9.07 49.02 52.48
N SER A 238 9.18 49.65 53.65
CA SER A 238 9.89 50.91 53.96
C SER A 238 9.43 52.25 53.37
N ALA A 239 8.66 53.02 54.17
CA ALA A 239 9.02 54.35 54.70
C ALA A 239 7.97 54.82 55.71
#